data_AF-A0A2W7AMT3-F1
#
_entry.id   AF-A0A2W7AMT3-F1
#
_cell.length_a   1.000
_cell.length_b   1.000
_cell.length_c   1.000
_cell.angle_alpha   90.00
_cell.angle_beta   90.00
_cell.angle_gamma   90.00
#
_symmetry.space_group_name_H-M   'P 1'
#
loop_
_entity.id
_entity.type
_entity.pdbx_description
1 polymer ?
#
loop_
_entity_poly.entity_id
_entity_poly.type
_entity_poly.pdbx_seq_one_letter_code
_entity_poly.pdbx_strand_id
1 'polypeptide(L)'
;MTSDSDLTRPWLSLRRLFLIIVTALVGVVLVQSLLSSWNEPQVASQLQLYQTDLLLEGSAWKGEGLPEGQWPKIRAGLLGDEPVATAQKQYEEVRAGATESMARWAGDGSQSADSLADEANAGKPLARRLQNAVTQQEMLVHKLDLRLGLMEAYQGQPEAAIARWTQVRDDTRASAPAMRTADTLIRLWQDSASPENEAWLQDSLDGWFEYRALDQLYQIQGREGDRTRIQTQEQDTAQAKLLKLALVGTVPALGGIVGIGLMIWLVAQRVLRGSQS
;
A
#
# COMPACT_ATOMS: atom_id res chain seq x y z
N MET A 1 -69.26 -1.01 38.16
CA MET A 1 -69.46 -2.17 37.27
C MET A 1 -69.79 -1.58 35.91
N THR A 2 -69.02 -1.71 34.84
CA THR A 2 -68.05 -2.73 34.42
C THR A 2 -66.92 -2.08 33.60
N SER A 3 -65.77 -2.72 33.65
CA SER A 3 -64.56 -2.48 32.88
C SER A 3 -64.82 -2.62 31.37
N ASP A 4 -64.15 -1.81 30.56
CA ASP A 4 -63.69 -2.28 29.24
C ASP A 4 -62.30 -1.70 28.96
N SER A 5 -61.34 -2.60 29.00
CA SER A 5 -59.95 -2.44 28.63
C SER A 5 -59.77 -2.96 27.22
N ASP A 6 -59.32 -2.13 26.29
CA ASP A 6 -58.89 -2.58 24.95
C ASP A 6 -57.68 -1.73 24.51
N LEU A 7 -56.45 -2.05 24.93
CA LEU A 7 -55.56 -3.10 24.37
C LEU A 7 -55.39 -3.07 22.85
N THR A 8 -55.11 -1.90 22.26
CA THR A 8 -54.53 -1.88 20.90
C THR A 8 -53.32 -0.96 20.77
N ARG A 9 -52.11 -1.56 20.76
CA ARG A 9 -51.04 -1.42 19.73
C ARG A 9 -49.63 -1.87 20.21
N PRO A 10 -49.41 -3.14 20.59
CA PRO A 10 -48.07 -3.73 20.61
C PRO A 10 -47.52 -4.08 19.21
N TRP A 11 -48.39 -4.13 18.18
CA TRP A 11 -48.01 -4.57 16.83
C TRP A 11 -47.11 -3.59 16.05
N LEU A 12 -47.21 -2.27 16.33
CA LEU A 12 -46.39 -1.24 15.68
C LEU A 12 -44.96 -1.20 16.24
N SER A 13 -44.76 -1.54 17.52
CA SER A 13 -43.42 -1.65 18.12
C SER A 13 -42.73 -2.93 17.70
N LEU A 14 -43.44 -4.06 17.59
CA LEU A 14 -42.85 -5.33 17.17
C LEU A 14 -42.45 -5.34 15.69
N ARG A 15 -43.28 -4.79 14.79
CA ARG A 15 -42.91 -4.62 13.36
C ARG A 15 -41.73 -3.67 13.18
N ARG A 16 -41.67 -2.56 13.95
CA ARG A 16 -40.55 -1.61 13.90
C ARG A 16 -39.28 -2.20 14.49
N LEU A 17 -39.37 -2.95 15.59
CA LEU A 17 -38.25 -3.67 16.18
C LEU A 17 -37.71 -4.72 15.21
N PHE A 18 -38.59 -5.47 14.56
CA PHE A 18 -38.22 -6.42 13.52
C PHE A 18 -37.52 -5.72 12.33
N LEU A 19 -38.06 -4.59 11.85
CA LEU A 19 -37.42 -3.81 10.79
C LEU A 19 -36.05 -3.27 11.21
N ILE A 20 -35.90 -2.74 12.42
CA ILE A 20 -34.60 -2.28 12.94
C ILE A 20 -33.61 -3.43 13.03
N ILE A 21 -34.04 -4.61 13.50
CA ILE A 21 -33.18 -5.80 13.56
C ILE A 21 -32.78 -6.24 12.15
N VAL A 22 -33.71 -6.27 11.18
CA VAL A 22 -33.42 -6.65 9.79
C VAL A 22 -32.51 -5.63 9.11
N THR A 23 -32.73 -4.33 9.30
CA THR A 23 -31.85 -3.29 8.77
C THR A 23 -30.47 -3.32 9.42
N ALA A 24 -30.38 -3.58 10.72
CA ALA A 24 -29.12 -3.79 11.41
C ALA A 24 -28.40 -5.06 10.91
N LEU A 25 -29.14 -6.15 10.66
CA LEU A 25 -28.60 -7.38 10.10
C LEU A 25 -28.05 -7.17 8.69
N VAL A 26 -28.79 -6.47 7.83
CA VAL A 26 -28.33 -6.07 6.50
C VAL A 26 -27.11 -5.15 6.59
N GLY A 27 -27.12 -4.19 7.53
CA GLY A 27 -25.97 -3.33 7.80
C GLY A 27 -24.73 -4.13 8.23
N VAL A 28 -24.90 -5.13 9.11
CA VAL A 28 -23.81 -6.03 9.54
C VAL A 28 -23.31 -6.89 8.38
N VAL A 29 -24.20 -7.40 7.52
CA VAL A 29 -23.82 -8.16 6.32
C VAL A 29 -23.06 -7.29 5.32
N LEU A 30 -23.48 -6.04 5.12
CA LEU A 30 -22.80 -5.09 4.24
C LEU A 30 -21.43 -4.67 4.80
N VAL A 31 -21.35 -4.41 6.11
CA VAL A 31 -20.09 -4.13 6.80
C VAL A 31 -19.17 -5.34 6.75
N GLN A 32 -19.67 -6.56 6.94
CA GLN A 32 -18.88 -7.79 6.78
C GLN A 32 -18.43 -8.02 5.34
N SER A 33 -19.26 -7.70 4.34
CA SER A 33 -18.87 -7.79 2.92
C SER A 33 -17.79 -6.78 2.55
N LEU A 34 -17.81 -5.59 3.15
CA LEU A 34 -16.76 -4.58 3.01
C LEU A 34 -15.47 -5.01 3.73
N LEU A 35 -15.58 -5.57 4.94
CA LEU A 35 -14.42 -6.14 5.66
C LEU A 35 -13.85 -7.37 4.95
N SER A 36 -14.67 -8.17 4.27
CA SER A 36 -14.15 -9.30 3.48
C SER A 36 -13.49 -8.84 2.19
N SER A 37 -13.93 -7.73 1.58
CA SER A 37 -13.23 -7.13 0.44
C SER A 37 -11.88 -6.54 0.83
N TRP A 38 -11.70 -6.16 2.10
CA TRP A 38 -10.40 -5.78 2.66
C TRP A 38 -9.47 -6.99 2.87
N ASN A 39 -10.03 -8.19 2.97
CA ASN A 39 -9.28 -9.43 3.01
C ASN A 39 -8.84 -9.92 1.61
N GLU A 40 -9.16 -9.15 0.56
CA GLU A 40 -8.58 -9.37 -0.77
C GLU A 40 -7.13 -8.86 -0.77
N PRO A 41 -6.15 -9.72 -1.09
CA PRO A 41 -4.73 -9.40 -0.95
C PRO A 41 -4.30 -8.19 -1.78
N GLN A 42 -5.04 -7.81 -2.83
CA GLN A 42 -4.69 -6.70 -3.72
C GLN A 42 -5.00 -5.31 -3.15
N VAL A 43 -6.03 -5.16 -2.31
CA VAL A 43 -6.37 -3.85 -1.70
C VAL A 43 -5.56 -3.63 -0.41
N ALA A 44 -5.42 -4.67 0.41
CA ALA A 44 -4.59 -4.63 1.61
C ALA A 44 -3.13 -4.34 1.26
N SER A 45 -2.58 -5.00 0.23
CA SER A 45 -1.20 -4.79 -0.19
C SER A 45 -0.92 -3.38 -0.70
N GLN A 46 -1.80 -2.78 -1.50
CA GLN A 46 -1.59 -1.42 -2.02
C GLN A 46 -1.58 -0.37 -0.91
N LEU A 47 -2.47 -0.49 0.08
CA LEU A 47 -2.50 0.41 1.24
C LEU A 47 -1.27 0.22 2.14
N GLN A 48 -0.81 -1.02 2.30
CA GLN A 48 0.40 -1.36 3.05
C GLN A 48 1.65 -0.82 2.35
N LEU A 49 1.74 -0.95 1.02
CA LEU A 49 2.82 -0.37 0.22
C LEU A 49 2.79 1.16 0.27
N TYR A 50 1.63 1.80 0.19
CA TYR A 50 1.54 3.27 0.30
C TYR A 50 2.06 3.78 1.64
N GLN A 51 1.70 3.11 2.74
CA GLN A 51 2.22 3.45 4.06
C GLN A 51 3.73 3.21 4.13
N THR A 52 4.20 2.09 3.58
CA THR A 52 5.63 1.77 3.52
C THR A 52 6.40 2.80 2.71
N ASP A 53 5.88 3.24 1.57
CA ASP A 53 6.46 4.28 0.71
C ASP A 53 6.56 5.61 1.43
N LEU A 54 5.51 5.98 2.16
CA LEU A 54 5.50 7.23 2.91
C LEU A 54 6.47 7.20 4.10
N LEU A 55 6.62 6.05 4.76
CA LEU A 55 7.62 5.84 5.81
C LEU A 55 9.04 5.84 5.22
N LEU A 56 9.23 5.20 4.06
CA LEU A 56 10.52 5.13 3.37
C LEU A 56 10.97 6.51 2.88
N GLU A 57 10.09 7.28 2.25
CA GLU A 57 10.34 8.68 1.89
C GLU A 57 10.62 9.52 3.14
N GLY A 58 9.79 9.39 4.19
CA GLY A 58 10.01 10.10 5.45
C GLY A 58 11.35 9.78 6.11
N SER A 59 11.87 8.56 5.94
CA SER A 59 13.16 8.13 6.50
C SER A 59 14.37 8.87 5.94
N ALA A 60 14.21 9.53 4.78
CA ALA A 60 15.27 10.33 4.20
C ALA A 60 15.51 11.64 4.96
N TRP A 61 14.53 12.14 5.72
CA TRP A 61 14.68 13.38 6.48
C TRP A 61 15.77 13.25 7.56
N LYS A 62 16.64 14.25 7.68
CA LYS A 62 17.76 14.28 8.63
C LYS A 62 17.46 15.07 9.91
N GLY A 63 16.25 15.61 10.04
CA GLY A 63 15.83 16.35 11.23
C GLY A 63 16.20 17.83 11.22
N GLU A 64 16.29 18.45 10.03
CA GLU A 64 16.61 19.87 9.91
C GLU A 64 15.64 20.74 10.76
N GLY A 65 16.20 21.65 11.56
CA GLY A 65 15.45 22.49 12.48
C GLY A 65 15.14 21.86 13.85
N LEU A 66 15.51 20.59 14.09
CA LEU A 66 15.47 19.99 15.42
C LEU A 66 16.80 20.20 16.17
N PRO A 67 16.77 20.33 17.51
CA PRO A 67 17.98 20.29 18.33
C PRO A 67 18.78 19.01 18.11
N GLU A 68 20.11 19.12 18.13
CA GLU A 68 21.02 17.99 17.94
C GLU A 68 20.68 16.82 18.88
N GLY A 69 20.62 15.61 18.31
CA GLY A 69 20.32 14.38 19.06
C GLY A 69 18.84 14.09 19.33
N GLN A 70 17.90 14.98 18.96
CA GLN A 70 16.46 14.68 19.04
C GLN A 70 15.98 13.80 17.89
N TRP A 71 16.45 14.07 16.67
CA TRP A 71 16.03 13.32 15.49
C TRP A 71 16.26 11.80 15.60
N PRO A 72 17.44 11.30 16.04
CA PRO A 72 17.65 9.86 16.20
C PRO A 72 16.61 9.18 17.11
N LYS A 73 16.16 9.86 18.18
CA LYS A 73 15.15 9.33 19.10
C LYS A 73 13.75 9.29 18.45
N ILE A 74 13.40 10.36 17.75
CA ILE A 74 12.11 10.47 17.02
C ILE A 74 12.07 9.44 15.89
N ARG A 75 13.17 9.32 15.12
CA ARG A 75 13.34 8.34 14.06
C ARG A 75 13.16 6.93 14.59
N ALA A 76 13.88 6.53 15.65
CA ALA A 76 13.75 5.19 16.21
C ALA A 76 12.31 4.90 16.66
N GLY A 77 11.61 5.87 17.26
CA GLY A 77 10.22 5.71 17.70
C GLY A 77 9.17 5.67 16.58
N LEU A 78 9.39 6.37 15.46
CA LEU A 78 8.44 6.46 14.35
C LEU A 78 8.72 5.48 13.20
N LEU A 79 9.99 5.26 12.89
CA LEU A 79 10.47 4.55 11.69
C LEU A 79 11.20 3.24 12.04
N GLY A 80 11.50 3.01 13.32
CA GLY A 80 12.36 1.92 13.76
C GLY A 80 13.85 2.18 13.48
N ASP A 81 14.68 1.19 13.81
CA ASP A 81 16.13 1.28 13.68
C ASP A 81 16.59 1.16 12.22
N GLU A 82 15.94 0.28 11.45
CA GLU A 82 16.29 -0.01 10.04
C GLU A 82 15.05 0.16 9.12
N PRO A 83 14.72 1.40 8.74
CA PRO A 83 13.49 1.68 7.97
C PRO A 83 13.50 1.03 6.58
N VAL A 84 14.65 0.98 5.90
CA VAL A 84 14.76 0.37 4.57
C VAL A 84 14.64 -1.15 4.64
N ALA A 85 15.30 -1.80 5.60
CA ALA A 85 15.19 -3.25 5.79
C ALA A 85 13.75 -3.66 6.18
N THR A 86 13.10 -2.84 7.01
CA THR A 86 11.69 -3.03 7.37
C THR A 86 10.79 -2.89 6.14
N ALA A 87 10.99 -1.85 5.34
CA ALA A 87 10.26 -1.65 4.09
C ALA A 87 10.48 -2.81 3.10
N GLN A 88 11.71 -3.30 2.97
CA GLN A 88 12.04 -4.44 2.12
C GLN A 88 11.23 -5.67 2.49
N LYS A 89 11.15 -6.02 3.79
CA LYS A 89 10.33 -7.16 4.24
C LYS A 89 8.87 -7.02 3.86
N GLN A 90 8.29 -5.83 4.04
CA GLN A 90 6.90 -5.56 3.66
C GLN A 90 6.69 -5.71 2.15
N TYR A 91 7.62 -5.23 1.34
CA TYR A 91 7.60 -5.42 -0.10
C TYR A 91 7.73 -6.90 -0.52
N GLU A 92 8.60 -7.66 0.14
CA GLU A 92 8.77 -9.09 -0.09
C GLU A 92 7.52 -9.89 0.26
N GLU A 93 6.85 -9.57 1.37
CA GLU A 93 5.56 -10.17 1.77
C GLU A 93 4.49 -9.93 0.71
N VAL A 94 4.37 -8.69 0.22
CA VAL A 94 3.41 -8.33 -0.83
C VAL A 94 3.72 -9.07 -2.13
N ARG A 95 5.00 -9.15 -2.51
CA ARG A 95 5.45 -9.91 -3.69
C ARG A 95 5.15 -11.40 -3.55
N ALA A 96 5.40 -11.99 -2.38
CA ALA A 96 5.13 -13.39 -2.13
C ALA A 96 3.63 -13.70 -2.26
N GLY A 97 2.76 -12.86 -1.66
CA GLY A 97 1.31 -13.00 -1.78
C GLY A 97 0.84 -12.85 -3.23
N ALA A 98 1.41 -11.91 -3.98
CA ALA A 98 1.16 -11.71 -5.41
C ALA A 98 1.52 -12.94 -6.25
N THR A 99 2.68 -13.55 -6.01
CA THR A 99 3.11 -14.76 -6.71
C THR A 99 2.27 -15.97 -6.32
N GLU A 100 1.92 -16.11 -5.05
CA GLU A 100 1.08 -17.21 -4.56
C GLU A 100 -0.33 -17.16 -5.16
N SER A 101 -0.94 -15.98 -5.27
CA SER A 101 -2.26 -15.86 -5.91
C SER A 101 -2.23 -16.29 -7.37
N MET A 102 -1.17 -15.97 -8.11
CA MET A 102 -0.99 -16.45 -9.49
C MET A 102 -0.79 -17.96 -9.54
N ALA A 103 0.01 -18.53 -8.63
CA ALA A 103 0.25 -19.97 -8.57
C ALA A 103 -1.03 -20.76 -8.26
N ARG A 104 -1.92 -20.23 -7.40
CA ARG A 104 -3.24 -20.83 -7.12
C ARG A 104 -4.10 -20.89 -8.36
N TRP A 105 -4.08 -19.85 -9.20
CA TRP A 105 -4.81 -19.85 -10.47
C TRP A 105 -4.22 -20.84 -11.47
N ALA A 106 -2.90 -21.06 -11.45
CA ALA A 106 -2.26 -22.05 -12.32
C ALA A 106 -2.41 -23.51 -11.83
N GLY A 107 -2.51 -23.74 -10.51
CA GLY A 107 -2.45 -25.07 -9.90
C GLY A 107 -3.78 -25.82 -9.78
N ASP A 108 -4.93 -25.13 -9.72
CA ASP A 108 -6.24 -25.75 -9.40
C ASP A 108 -6.94 -26.37 -10.64
N GLY A 109 -6.18 -26.82 -11.64
CA GLY A 109 -6.72 -27.40 -12.88
C GLY A 109 -7.13 -26.38 -13.95
N SER A 110 -6.74 -25.11 -13.80
CA SER A 110 -6.95 -24.08 -14.83
C SER A 110 -5.83 -24.11 -15.87
N GLN A 111 -6.26 -23.90 -17.11
CA GLN A 111 -5.45 -23.62 -18.29
C GLN A 111 -4.22 -22.74 -18.01
N SER A 112 -3.07 -23.12 -18.59
CA SER A 112 -1.85 -22.30 -18.69
C SER A 112 -2.17 -20.86 -19.09
N ALA A 113 -1.34 -19.89 -18.70
CA ALA A 113 -1.49 -18.49 -19.11
C ALA A 113 -1.70 -18.33 -20.63
N ASP A 114 -1.00 -19.12 -21.46
CA ASP A 114 -1.18 -19.13 -22.92
C ASP A 114 -2.58 -19.60 -23.34
N SER A 115 -3.11 -20.66 -22.74
CA SER A 115 -4.49 -21.10 -23.01
C SER A 115 -5.55 -20.13 -22.50
N LEU A 116 -5.29 -19.41 -21.40
CA LEU A 116 -6.18 -18.32 -20.94
C LEU A 116 -6.18 -17.15 -21.93
N ALA A 117 -5.03 -16.80 -22.48
CA ALA A 117 -4.92 -15.79 -23.53
C ALA A 117 -5.68 -16.20 -24.80
N ASP A 118 -5.55 -17.46 -25.24
CA ASP A 118 -6.28 -17.99 -26.39
C ASP A 118 -7.80 -17.98 -26.18
N GLU A 119 -8.27 -18.38 -25.00
CA GLU A 119 -9.69 -18.34 -24.65
C GLU A 119 -10.23 -16.91 -24.51
N ALA A 120 -9.41 -16.00 -24.00
CA ALA A 120 -9.72 -14.58 -23.92
C ALA A 120 -9.88 -13.99 -25.32
N ASN A 121 -8.97 -14.32 -26.25
CA ASN A 121 -9.00 -13.93 -27.66
C ASN A 121 -10.19 -14.55 -28.40
N ALA A 122 -10.58 -15.78 -28.04
CA ALA A 122 -11.82 -16.43 -28.51
C ALA A 122 -13.10 -15.77 -27.94
N GLY A 123 -12.98 -14.70 -27.16
CA GLY A 123 -14.09 -13.89 -26.70
C GLY A 123 -14.77 -14.39 -25.44
N LYS A 124 -14.22 -15.40 -24.73
CA LYS A 124 -14.82 -15.89 -23.49
C LYS A 124 -14.68 -14.83 -22.38
N PRO A 125 -15.79 -14.33 -21.78
CA PRO A 125 -15.73 -13.21 -20.84
C PRO A 125 -15.05 -13.58 -19.51
N LEU A 126 -15.17 -14.83 -19.06
CA LEU A 126 -14.50 -15.30 -17.85
C LEU A 126 -12.98 -15.38 -18.03
N ALA A 127 -12.51 -15.95 -19.14
CA ALA A 127 -11.10 -16.02 -19.49
C ALA A 127 -10.47 -14.63 -19.60
N ARG A 128 -11.15 -13.66 -20.25
CA ARG A 128 -10.70 -12.26 -20.31
C ARG A 128 -10.50 -11.63 -18.93
N ARG A 129 -11.43 -11.84 -18.00
CA ARG A 129 -11.32 -11.29 -16.64
C ARG A 129 -10.15 -11.91 -15.88
N LEU A 130 -9.98 -13.23 -15.99
CA LEU A 130 -8.89 -13.94 -15.33
C LEU A 130 -7.54 -13.53 -15.92
N GLN A 131 -7.43 -13.44 -17.25
CA GLN A 131 -6.23 -12.96 -17.92
C GLN A 131 -5.85 -11.54 -17.47
N ASN A 132 -6.82 -10.63 -17.38
CA ASN A 132 -6.56 -9.28 -16.89
C ASN A 132 -6.05 -9.28 -15.44
N ALA A 133 -6.61 -10.13 -14.57
CA ALA A 133 -6.17 -10.26 -13.18
C ALA A 133 -4.74 -10.81 -13.10
N VAL A 134 -4.39 -11.81 -13.92
CA VAL A 134 -3.03 -12.35 -14.03
C VAL A 134 -2.05 -11.27 -14.49
N THR A 135 -2.36 -10.58 -15.59
CA THR A 135 -1.49 -9.52 -16.13
C THR A 135 -1.29 -8.37 -15.14
N GLN A 136 -2.33 -7.98 -14.39
CA GLN A 136 -2.19 -6.98 -13.32
C GLN A 136 -1.26 -7.45 -12.21
N GLN A 137 -1.35 -8.72 -11.84
CA GLN A 137 -0.51 -9.30 -10.80
C GLN A 137 0.95 -9.41 -11.22
N GLU A 138 1.21 -9.76 -12.48
CA GLU A 138 2.55 -9.78 -13.08
C GLU A 138 3.17 -8.37 -13.10
N MET A 139 2.42 -7.36 -13.57
CA MET A 139 2.88 -5.97 -13.55
C MET A 139 3.23 -5.50 -12.14
N LEU A 140 2.43 -5.88 -11.13
CA LEU A 140 2.73 -5.57 -9.74
C LEU A 140 4.02 -6.24 -9.28
N VAL A 141 4.22 -7.54 -9.58
CA VAL A 141 5.45 -8.27 -9.24
C VAL A 141 6.67 -7.62 -9.87
N HIS A 142 6.62 -7.26 -11.16
CA HIS A 142 7.74 -6.59 -11.83
C HIS A 142 8.04 -5.22 -11.21
N LYS A 143 7.01 -4.44 -10.88
CA LYS A 143 7.19 -3.15 -10.18
C LYS A 143 7.84 -3.35 -8.80
N LEU A 144 7.39 -4.35 -8.05
CA LEU A 144 7.97 -4.70 -6.74
C LEU A 144 9.42 -5.14 -6.90
N ASP A 145 9.74 -5.92 -7.93
CA ASP A 145 11.10 -6.39 -8.18
C ASP A 145 12.07 -5.27 -8.54
N LEU A 146 11.63 -4.28 -9.32
CA LEU A 146 12.41 -3.07 -9.58
C LEU A 146 12.74 -2.32 -8.27
N ARG A 147 11.73 -2.11 -7.42
CA ARG A 147 11.84 -1.40 -6.15
C ARG A 147 12.64 -2.16 -5.10
N LEU A 148 12.44 -3.46 -4.96
CA LEU A 148 13.22 -4.34 -4.08
C LEU A 148 14.70 -4.34 -4.46
N GLY A 149 15.01 -4.39 -5.76
CA GLY A 149 16.40 -4.29 -6.22
C GLY A 149 17.05 -2.97 -5.81
N LEU A 150 16.33 -1.86 -5.86
CA LEU A 150 16.85 -0.57 -5.38
C LEU A 150 17.12 -0.58 -3.86
N MET A 151 16.29 -1.25 -3.07
CA MET A 151 16.54 -1.43 -1.64
C MET A 151 17.76 -2.32 -1.38
N GLU A 152 17.91 -3.43 -2.12
CA GLU A 152 19.06 -4.33 -2.03
C GLU A 152 20.36 -3.59 -2.36
N ALA A 153 20.37 -2.88 -3.49
CA ALA A 153 21.47 -2.03 -3.93
C ALA A 153 21.86 -0.97 -2.89
N TYR A 154 20.87 -0.25 -2.34
CA TYR A 154 21.10 0.76 -1.31
C TYR A 154 21.70 0.17 -0.03
N GLN A 155 21.33 -1.05 0.32
CA GLN A 155 21.84 -1.77 1.50
C GLN A 155 23.18 -2.47 1.23
N GLY A 156 23.86 -2.16 0.12
CA GLY A 156 25.18 -2.71 -0.20
C GLY A 156 25.13 -4.12 -0.79
N GLN A 157 24.01 -4.53 -1.40
CA GLN A 157 23.85 -5.81 -2.09
C GLN A 157 23.57 -5.62 -3.60
N PRO A 158 24.47 -4.96 -4.36
CA PRO A 158 24.24 -4.67 -5.77
C PRO A 158 24.13 -5.92 -6.64
N GLU A 159 24.80 -7.03 -6.29
CA GLU A 159 24.71 -8.28 -7.03
C GLU A 159 23.30 -8.90 -6.93
N ALA A 160 22.68 -8.83 -5.75
CA ALA A 160 21.29 -9.28 -5.56
C ALA A 160 20.32 -8.42 -6.38
N ALA A 161 20.52 -7.10 -6.34
CA ALA A 161 19.73 -6.16 -7.11
C ALA A 161 19.80 -6.43 -8.63
N ILE A 162 21.02 -6.59 -9.16
CA ILE A 162 21.27 -6.89 -10.57
C ILE A 162 20.63 -8.23 -10.96
N ALA A 163 20.73 -9.26 -10.13
CA ALA A 163 20.09 -10.55 -10.38
C ALA A 163 18.56 -10.42 -10.46
N ARG A 164 17.96 -9.66 -9.55
CA ARG A 164 16.51 -9.41 -9.53
C ARG A 164 16.04 -8.62 -10.76
N TRP A 165 16.72 -7.54 -11.14
CA TRP A 165 16.38 -6.80 -12.34
C TRP A 165 16.59 -7.62 -13.62
N THR A 166 17.60 -8.50 -13.65
CA THR A 166 17.82 -9.41 -14.77
C THR A 166 16.62 -10.31 -15.00
N GLN A 167 16.01 -10.83 -13.92
CA GLN A 167 14.77 -11.61 -14.03
C GLN A 167 13.63 -10.82 -14.66
N VAL A 168 13.46 -9.54 -14.30
CA VAL A 168 12.42 -8.67 -14.89
C VAL A 168 12.71 -8.36 -16.36
N ARG A 169 13.98 -8.10 -16.71
CA ARG A 169 14.39 -7.81 -18.10
C ARG A 169 14.18 -9.01 -19.02
N ASP A 170 14.43 -10.21 -18.52
CA ASP A 170 14.43 -11.44 -19.34
C ASP A 170 13.05 -12.17 -19.32
N ASP A 171 12.09 -11.72 -18.49
CA ASP A 171 10.73 -12.25 -18.45
C ASP A 171 9.92 -11.73 -19.66
N THR A 172 9.49 -12.64 -20.53
CA THR A 172 8.71 -12.30 -21.73
C THR A 172 7.33 -11.73 -21.44
N ARG A 173 6.84 -11.88 -20.20
CA ARG A 173 5.57 -11.31 -19.74
C ARG A 173 5.74 -9.91 -19.16
N ALA A 174 6.97 -9.44 -18.97
CA ALA A 174 7.23 -8.08 -18.53
C ALA A 174 6.82 -7.07 -19.59
N SER A 175 6.26 -5.95 -19.14
CA SER A 175 5.94 -4.85 -20.04
C SER A 175 7.21 -4.19 -20.56
N ALA A 176 7.18 -3.64 -21.77
CA ALA A 176 8.33 -2.94 -22.35
C ALA A 176 8.90 -1.82 -21.43
N PRO A 177 8.07 -1.02 -20.73
CA PRO A 177 8.57 -0.10 -19.71
C PRO A 177 9.32 -0.81 -18.58
N ALA A 178 8.75 -1.87 -17.99
CA ALA A 178 9.40 -2.59 -16.89
C ALA A 178 10.76 -3.19 -17.30
N MET A 179 10.83 -3.80 -18.49
CA MET A 179 12.09 -4.33 -19.04
C MET A 179 13.14 -3.22 -19.25
N ARG A 180 12.71 -2.06 -19.79
CA ARG A 180 13.60 -0.91 -20.00
C ARG A 180 14.10 -0.34 -18.67
N THR A 181 13.23 -0.18 -17.68
CA THR A 181 13.62 0.27 -16.34
C THR A 181 14.60 -0.72 -15.69
N ALA A 182 14.35 -2.02 -15.80
CA ALA A 182 15.28 -3.05 -15.31
C ALA A 182 16.65 -2.94 -15.98
N ASP A 183 16.70 -2.83 -17.31
CA ASP A 183 17.95 -2.68 -18.06
C ASP A 183 18.70 -1.39 -17.68
N THR A 184 17.97 -0.27 -17.52
CA THR A 184 18.56 1.00 -17.05
C THR A 184 19.17 0.85 -15.67
N LEU A 185 18.48 0.21 -14.73
CA LEU A 185 18.98 -0.02 -13.37
C LEU A 185 20.19 -0.96 -13.34
N ILE A 186 20.19 -2.03 -14.15
CA ILE A 186 21.35 -2.92 -14.31
C ILE A 186 22.57 -2.14 -14.77
N ARG A 187 22.45 -1.35 -15.84
CA ARG A 187 23.56 -0.55 -16.37
C ARG A 187 24.04 0.47 -15.35
N LEU A 188 23.10 1.08 -14.61
CA LEU A 188 23.39 2.06 -13.59
C LEU A 188 24.24 1.48 -12.45
N TRP A 189 23.93 0.28 -11.97
CA TRP A 189 24.72 -0.39 -10.94
C TRP A 189 25.93 -1.17 -11.46
N GLN A 190 26.16 -1.15 -12.77
CA GLN A 190 27.37 -1.63 -13.43
C GLN A 190 28.26 -0.49 -13.94
N ASP A 191 28.02 0.75 -13.48
CA ASP A 191 28.76 1.96 -13.86
C ASP A 191 28.80 2.24 -15.38
N SER A 192 27.74 1.85 -16.10
CA SER A 192 27.62 1.98 -17.56
C SER A 192 26.39 2.78 -18.00
N ALA A 193 25.85 3.60 -17.11
CA ALA A 193 24.68 4.45 -17.40
C ALA A 193 25.02 5.69 -18.22
N SER A 194 24.11 6.03 -19.14
CA SER A 194 24.23 7.17 -20.06
C SER A 194 23.33 8.35 -19.61
N PRO A 195 23.62 9.62 -19.98
CA PRO A 195 22.84 10.78 -19.56
C PRO A 195 21.35 10.74 -19.95
N GLU A 196 20.97 10.09 -21.04
CA GLU A 196 19.57 9.94 -21.44
C GLU A 196 18.71 9.12 -20.45
N ASN A 197 19.35 8.43 -19.49
CA ASN A 197 18.67 7.66 -18.47
C ASN A 197 17.95 8.55 -17.44
N GLU A 198 18.34 9.82 -17.26
CA GLU A 198 17.74 10.71 -16.25
C GLU A 198 16.24 10.88 -16.45
N ALA A 199 15.81 11.29 -17.64
CA ALA A 199 14.40 11.51 -17.96
C ALA A 199 13.58 10.21 -17.87
N TRP A 200 14.17 9.08 -18.23
CA TRP A 200 13.52 7.77 -18.13
C TRP A 200 13.31 7.35 -16.67
N LEU A 201 14.31 7.58 -15.81
CA LEU A 201 14.21 7.27 -14.38
C LEU A 201 13.13 8.10 -13.69
N GLN A 202 13.02 9.39 -14.03
CA GLN A 202 11.97 10.29 -13.52
C GLN A 202 10.55 9.89 -13.95
N ASP A 203 10.40 9.27 -15.12
CA ASP A 203 9.10 8.78 -15.60
C ASP A 203 8.75 7.40 -15.02
N SER A 204 9.76 6.57 -14.74
CA SER A 204 9.59 5.17 -14.34
C SER A 204 9.55 4.94 -12.83
N LEU A 205 10.18 5.81 -12.06
CA LEU A 205 10.34 5.68 -10.62
C LEU A 205 9.78 6.92 -9.93
N ASP A 206 9.37 6.72 -8.69
CA ASP A 206 8.73 7.75 -7.88
C ASP A 206 9.28 7.74 -6.45
N GLY A 207 9.29 8.92 -5.83
CA GLY A 207 9.62 9.10 -4.42
C GLY A 207 11.04 8.64 -4.08
N TRP A 208 11.17 7.86 -3.01
CA TRP A 208 12.48 7.38 -2.53
C TRP A 208 13.27 6.63 -3.62
N PHE A 209 12.60 5.82 -4.44
CA PHE A 209 13.24 5.01 -5.48
C PHE A 209 13.86 5.87 -6.59
N GLU A 210 13.14 6.92 -7.00
CA GLU A 210 13.61 7.90 -7.97
C GLU A 210 14.87 8.61 -7.46
N TYR A 211 14.83 9.14 -6.23
CA TYR A 211 15.97 9.84 -5.63
C TYR A 211 17.21 8.97 -5.55
N ARG A 212 17.07 7.69 -5.20
CA ARG A 212 18.21 6.75 -5.12
C ARG A 212 18.81 6.45 -6.49
N ALA A 213 17.98 6.22 -7.50
CA ALA A 213 18.47 5.99 -8.85
C ALA A 213 19.15 7.24 -9.44
N LEU A 214 18.58 8.42 -9.21
CA LEU A 214 19.17 9.69 -9.68
C LEU A 214 20.47 10.03 -8.94
N ASP A 215 20.56 9.81 -7.63
CA ASP A 215 21.81 10.04 -6.89
C ASP A 215 22.95 9.14 -7.42
N GLN A 216 22.66 7.86 -7.68
CA GLN A 216 23.62 6.96 -8.30
C GLN A 216 24.03 7.42 -9.71
N LEU A 217 23.07 7.86 -10.53
CA LEU A 217 23.34 8.34 -11.88
C LEU A 217 24.28 9.54 -11.87
N TYR A 218 23.99 10.51 -11.00
CA TYR A 218 24.82 11.70 -10.88
C TYR A 218 26.17 11.42 -10.24
N GLN A 219 26.26 10.44 -9.33
CA GLN A 219 27.55 10.01 -8.78
C GLN A 219 28.46 9.48 -9.89
N ILE A 220 27.96 8.57 -10.74
CA ILE A 220 28.73 7.99 -11.85
C ILE A 220 29.12 9.07 -12.87
N GLN A 221 28.25 10.06 -13.08
CA GLN A 221 28.51 11.18 -14.00
C GLN A 221 29.36 12.30 -13.39
N GLY A 222 29.73 12.24 -12.11
CA GLY A 222 30.46 13.31 -11.43
C GLY A 222 29.69 14.63 -11.28
N ARG A 223 28.35 14.58 -11.28
CA ARG A 223 27.44 15.74 -11.24
C ARG A 223 27.08 16.14 -9.80
N GLU A 224 28.08 16.48 -8.99
CA GLU A 224 27.91 16.78 -7.56
C GLU A 224 26.93 17.94 -7.26
N GLY A 225 26.84 18.93 -8.17
CA GLY A 225 25.86 20.01 -8.06
C GLY A 225 24.41 19.51 -8.16
N ASP A 226 24.15 18.57 -9.08
CA ASP A 226 22.82 17.97 -9.24
C ASP A 226 22.49 17.03 -8.08
N ARG A 227 23.48 16.29 -7.54
CA ARG A 227 23.34 15.48 -6.32
C ARG A 227 22.90 16.32 -5.13
N THR A 228 23.59 17.42 -4.88
CA THR A 228 23.26 18.33 -3.78
C THR A 228 21.84 18.87 -3.94
N ARG A 229 21.44 19.21 -5.17
CA ARG A 229 20.09 19.68 -5.47
C ARG A 229 19.03 18.62 -5.17
N ILE A 230 19.19 17.39 -5.66
CA ILE A 230 18.18 16.34 -5.42
C ILE A 230 18.13 15.91 -3.96
N GLN A 231 19.25 15.90 -3.25
CA GLN A 231 19.26 15.57 -1.81
C GLN A 231 18.51 16.61 -1.00
N THR A 232 18.65 17.90 -1.36
CA THR A 232 17.88 18.99 -0.73
C THR A 232 16.38 18.83 -1.03
N GLN A 233 16.00 18.54 -2.28
CA GLN A 233 14.61 18.29 -2.66
C GLN A 233 14.01 17.07 -1.94
N GLU A 234 14.81 16.02 -1.74
CA GLU A 234 14.41 14.85 -0.97
C GLU A 234 14.17 15.21 0.51
N GLN A 235 15.01 16.05 1.13
CA GLN A 235 14.80 16.52 2.52
C GLN A 235 13.48 17.27 2.67
N ASP A 236 13.21 18.24 1.78
CA ASP A 236 11.98 19.05 1.82
C ASP A 236 10.72 18.18 1.65
N THR A 237 10.79 17.23 0.71
CA THR A 237 9.69 16.30 0.43
C THR A 237 9.47 15.34 1.61
N ALA A 238 10.54 14.77 2.15
CA ALA A 238 10.49 13.85 3.30
C ALA A 238 9.90 14.53 4.54
N GLN A 239 10.28 15.78 4.80
CA GLN A 239 9.71 16.58 5.89
C GLN A 239 8.20 16.76 5.71
N ALA A 240 7.75 17.15 4.52
CA ALA A 240 6.32 17.34 4.23
C ALA A 240 5.52 16.03 4.40
N LYS A 241 6.11 14.90 4.01
CA LYS A 241 5.51 13.56 4.15
C LYS A 241 5.40 13.13 5.61
N LEU A 242 6.44 13.38 6.43
CA LEU A 242 6.39 13.11 7.88
C LEU A 242 5.35 13.98 8.58
N LEU A 243 5.23 15.26 8.22
CA LEU A 243 4.17 16.14 8.76
C LEU A 243 2.77 15.62 8.40
N LYS A 244 2.58 15.15 7.17
CA LYS A 244 1.33 14.52 6.74
C LYS A 244 1.05 13.23 7.53
N LEU A 245 2.06 12.38 7.77
CA LEU A 245 1.91 11.17 8.58
C LEU A 245 1.50 11.51 10.03
N ALA A 246 2.18 12.48 10.65
CA ALA A 246 1.87 12.92 12.00
C ALA A 246 0.43 13.49 12.11
N LEU A 247 -0.03 14.21 11.08
CA LEU A 247 -1.38 14.74 11.03
C LEU A 247 -2.44 13.65 10.81
N VAL A 248 -2.18 12.66 9.95
CA VAL A 248 -3.13 11.56 9.68
C VAL A 248 -3.19 10.58 10.85
N GLY A 249 -2.07 10.31 11.52
CA GLY A 249 -2.01 9.42 12.69
C GLY A 249 -2.77 9.93 13.92
N THR A 250 -3.03 11.24 14.02
CA THR A 250 -3.80 11.82 15.13
C THR A 250 -5.32 11.83 14.90
N VAL A 251 -5.77 11.63 13.65
CA VAL A 251 -7.21 11.66 13.31
C VAL A 251 -8.00 10.46 13.88
N PRO A 252 -7.52 9.20 13.83
CA PRO A 252 -8.21 8.08 14.46
C PRO A 252 -8.33 8.23 15.98
N ALA A 253 -7.34 8.85 16.64
CA ALA A 253 -7.37 9.08 18.09
C ALA A 253 -8.46 10.08 18.49
N LEU A 254 -8.64 11.17 17.73
CA LEU A 254 -9.71 12.14 17.96
C LEU A 254 -11.10 11.54 17.65
N GLY A 255 -11.22 10.76 16.59
CA GLY A 255 -12.46 10.04 16.26
C GLY A 255 -12.86 9.02 17.34
N GLY A 256 -11.90 8.28 17.89
CA GLY A 256 -12.11 7.35 19.00
C GLY A 256 -12.55 8.05 20.28
N ILE A 257 -11.95 9.19 20.64
CA ILE A 257 -12.32 9.97 21.82
C ILE A 257 -13.74 10.55 21.67
N VAL A 258 -14.09 11.07 20.49
CA VAL A 258 -15.45 11.57 20.21
C VAL A 258 -16.48 10.44 20.23
N GLY A 259 -16.14 9.27 19.66
CA GLY A 259 -17.00 8.08 19.67
C GLY A 259 -17.23 7.53 21.08
N ILE A 260 -16.19 7.43 21.90
CA ILE A 260 -16.29 7.02 23.31
C ILE A 260 -17.10 8.05 24.11
N GLY A 261 -16.89 9.35 23.87
CA GLY A 261 -17.65 10.42 24.51
C GLY A 261 -19.15 10.34 24.19
N LEU A 262 -19.51 10.07 22.94
CA LEU A 262 -20.90 9.85 22.53
C LEU A 262 -21.50 8.58 23.13
N MET A 263 -20.73 7.49 23.22
CA MET A 263 -21.18 6.25 23.85
C MET A 263 -21.47 6.44 25.34
N ILE A 264 -20.57 7.10 26.08
CA ILE A 264 -20.77 7.43 27.50
C ILE A 264 -22.01 8.32 27.66
N TRP A 265 -22.18 9.32 26.79
CA TRP A 265 -23.33 10.21 26.82
C TRP A 265 -24.66 9.49 26.55
N LEU A 266 -24.70 8.59 25.55
CA LEU A 266 -25.89 7.79 25.23
C LEU A 266 -26.24 6.79 26.34
N VAL A 267 -25.25 6.16 26.96
CA VAL A 267 -25.45 5.26 28.11
C VAL A 267 -25.98 6.04 29.31
N ALA A 268 -25.38 7.19 29.63
CA ALA A 268 -25.86 8.07 30.69
C ALA A 268 -27.30 8.54 30.43
N GLN A 269 -27.60 8.99 29.21
CA GLN A 269 -28.94 9.42 28.80
C GLN A 269 -29.96 8.28 28.94
N ARG A 270 -29.58 7.04 28.60
CA ARG A 270 -30.46 5.88 28.67
C ARG A 270 -30.72 5.42 30.11
N VAL A 271 -29.71 5.47 30.98
CA VAL A 271 -29.87 5.14 32.41
C VAL A 271 -30.71 6.20 33.13
N LEU A 272 -30.50 7.49 32.85
CA LEU A 272 -31.25 8.60 33.45
C LEU A 272 -32.71 8.68 32.97
N ARG A 273 -33.00 8.27 31.73
CA ARG A 273 -34.39 8.18 31.22
C ARG A 273 -35.09 6.86 31.57
N GLY A 274 -34.32 5.81 31.91
CA GLY A 274 -34.87 4.53 32.34
C GLY A 274 -35.45 4.55 33.75
N SER A 275 -35.12 5.55 34.58
CA SER A 275 -35.61 5.68 35.96
C SER A 275 -36.89 6.52 36.09
N GLN A 276 -37.55 6.88 34.99
CA GLN A 276 -38.83 7.62 34.97
C GLN A 276 -39.98 6.83 34.31
N SER A 277 -39.87 5.51 34.21
CA SER A 277 -40.98 4.63 33.81
C SER A 277 -41.34 3.64 34.90
#